data_AF-A0A547Q028-F1
#
_entry.id   AF-A0A547Q028-F1
#
_cell.length_a   1.000
_cell.length_b   1.000
_cell.length_c   1.000
_cell.angle_alpha   90.00
_cell.angle_beta   90.00
_cell.angle_gamma   90.00
#
_symmetry.space_group_name_H-M   'P 1'
#
loop_
_entity.id
_entity.type
_entity.pdbx_description
1 polymer ?
#
loop_
_entity_poly.entity_id
_entity_poly.type
_entity_poly.pdbx_seq_one_letter_code
_entity_poly.pdbx_strand_id
1 'polypeptide(L)' 'MALILSGILFAVFVGDVVIGATSGSSYLSDVQQMLVLFAASIAFTVAILRAEGKAKAAKQPD' A
#
# COMPACT_ATOMS: atom_id res chain seq x y z
N MET A 1 -10.02 2.17 -6.78
CA MET A 1 -8.71 2.77 -7.14
C MET A 1 -7.69 2.73 -6.00
N ALA A 2 -7.97 3.31 -4.81
CA ALA A 2 -6.96 3.37 -3.73
C ALA A 2 -6.41 2.00 -3.26
N LEU A 3 -7.24 0.95 -3.23
CA LEU A 3 -6.78 -0.43 -2.92
C LEU A 3 -5.76 -0.95 -3.95
N ILE A 4 -6.00 -0.72 -5.25
CA ILE A 4 -5.11 -1.18 -6.31
C ILE A 4 -3.76 -0.45 -6.21
N LEU A 5 -3.79 0.86 -5.98
CA LEU A 5 -2.58 1.67 -5.78
C LEU A 5 -1.77 1.17 -4.58
N SER A 6 -2.43 0.92 -3.44
CA SER A 6 -1.78 0.36 -2.26
C SER A 6 -1.14 -1.00 -2.55
N GLY A 7 -1.85 -1.89 -3.25
CA GLY A 7 -1.32 -3.19 -3.65
C GLY A 7 -0.09 -3.09 -4.54
N ILE A 8 -0.08 -2.17 -5.51
CA ILE A 8 1.09 -1.93 -6.38
C ILE A 8 2.29 -1.43 -5.56
N LEU A 9 2.08 -0.41 -4.71
CA LEU A 9 3.15 0.15 -3.88
C LEU A 9 3.74 -0.91 -2.94
N PHE A 10 2.87 -1.73 -2.35
CA PHE A 10 3.30 -2.84 -1.51
C PHE A 10 4.09 -3.91 -2.29
N ALA A 11 3.63 -4.27 -3.49
CA ALA A 11 4.33 -5.24 -4.34
C ALA A 11 5.72 -4.74 -4.77
N VAL A 12 5.86 -3.44 -5.09
CA VAL A 12 7.14 -2.81 -5.40
C VAL A 12 8.09 -2.90 -4.20
N PHE A 13 7.61 -2.54 -3.01
CA PHE A 13 8.40 -2.64 -1.77
C PHE A 13 8.85 -4.08 -1.49
N VAL A 14 7.93 -5.04 -1.53
CA VAL A 14 8.25 -6.45 -1.26
C VAL A 14 9.22 -7.00 -2.30
N GLY A 15 9.03 -6.67 -3.58
CA GLY A 15 9.93 -7.09 -4.65
C GLY A 15 11.36 -6.59 -4.43
N ASP A 16 11.50 -5.30 -4.10
CA ASP A 16 12.81 -4.69 -3.84
C ASP A 16 13.50 -5.29 -2.60
N VAL A 17 12.74 -5.53 -1.51
CA VAL A 17 13.25 -6.20 -0.30
C VAL A 17 13.70 -7.64 -0.59
N VAL A 18 12.94 -8.41 -1.36
CA VAL A 18 13.30 -9.79 -1.73
C VAL A 18 14.57 -9.81 -2.59
N ILE A 19 14.68 -8.88 -3.55
CA ILE A 19 15.88 -8.76 -4.39
C ILE A 19 17.09 -8.36 -3.53
N GLY A 20 16.94 -7.37 -2.65
CA GLY A 20 17.98 -6.95 -1.71
C GLY A 20 18.45 -8.09 -0.81
N ALA A 21 17.51 -8.88 -0.26
CA ALA A 21 17.82 -10.00 0.63
C ALA A 21 18.50 -11.18 -0.08
N THR A 22 18.24 -11.40 -1.37
CA THR A 22 18.74 -12.57 -2.12
C THR A 22 19.99 -12.28 -2.95
N SER A 23 20.11 -11.06 -3.49
CA SER A 23 21.20 -10.68 -4.39
C SER A 23 22.24 -9.77 -3.73
N GLY A 24 21.95 -9.24 -2.54
CA GLY A 24 22.79 -8.24 -1.87
C GLY A 24 22.81 -6.88 -2.56
N SER A 25 21.96 -6.68 -3.57
CA SER A 25 21.79 -5.42 -4.30
C SER A 25 20.32 -5.02 -4.24
N SER A 26 20.06 -3.77 -3.89
CA SER A 26 18.72 -3.20 -3.80
C SER A 26 18.60 -2.06 -4.80
N TYR A 27 17.46 -1.95 -5.50
CA TYR A 27 17.25 -0.86 -6.44
C TYR A 27 16.84 0.42 -5.71
N LEU A 28 16.01 0.30 -4.68
CA LEU A 28 15.69 1.42 -3.79
C LEU A 28 16.67 1.47 -2.62
N SER A 29 16.99 2.69 -2.17
CA SER A 29 17.68 2.89 -0.89
C SER A 29 16.75 2.66 0.29
N ASP A 30 17.30 2.39 1.49
CA ASP A 30 16.51 2.17 2.71
C ASP A 30 15.48 3.29 2.96
N VAL A 31 15.87 4.55 2.76
CA VAL A 31 14.96 5.70 2.92
C VAL A 31 13.82 5.65 1.90
N GLN A 32 14.11 5.30 0.65
CA GLN A 32 13.08 5.16 -0.38
C GLN A 32 12.13 4.00 -0.08
N GLN A 33 12.64 2.85 0.35
CA GLN A 33 11.81 1.71 0.77
C GLN A 33 10.86 2.11 1.92
N MET A 34 11.36 2.81 2.93
CA MET A 34 10.53 3.32 4.03
C MET A 34 9.42 4.26 3.54
N LEU A 35 9.72 5.17 2.62
CA LEU A 35 8.75 6.09 2.04
C LEU A 35 7.70 5.37 1.18
N VAL A 36 8.10 4.36 0.39
CA VAL A 36 7.17 3.55 -0.41
C VAL A 36 6.20 2.77 0.50
N LEU A 37 6.71 2.14 1.56
CA LEU A 37 5.88 1.42 2.52
C LEU A 37 4.92 2.37 3.25
N PHE A 38 5.38 3.57 3.59
CA PHE A 38 4.54 4.61 4.20
C PHE A 38 3.43 5.07 3.26
N ALA A 39 3.73 5.32 1.98
CA ALA A 39 2.71 5.65 0.99
C ALA A 39 1.70 4.50 0.78
N ALA A 40 2.18 3.25 0.78
CA ALA A 40 1.33 2.07 0.68
C ALA A 40 0.35 1.96 1.86
N SER A 41 0.79 2.24 3.09
CA SER A 41 -0.04 2.18 4.30
C SER A 41 -1.10 3.29 4.34
N ILE A 42 -0.75 4.51 3.92
CA ILE A 42 -1.71 5.62 3.78
C ILE A 42 -2.77 5.24 2.73
N ALA A 43 -2.33 4.80 1.55
CA ALA A 43 -3.24 4.42 0.48
C ALA A 43 -4.18 3.28 0.90
N PHE A 44 -3.67 2.29 1.64
CA PHE A 44 -4.45 1.20 2.20
C PHE A 44 -5.52 1.74 3.17
N THR A 45 -5.10 2.54 4.15
CA THR A 45 -5.99 3.10 5.18
C THR A 45 -7.11 3.93 4.56
N VAL A 46 -6.78 4.84 3.63
CA VAL A 46 -7.77 5.63 2.89
C VAL A 46 -8.75 4.73 2.14
N ALA A 47 -8.25 3.65 1.53
CA ALA A 47 -9.08 2.75 0.77
C ALA A 47 -10.08 1.98 1.66
N ILE A 48 -9.65 1.54 2.84
CA ILE A 48 -10.50 0.88 3.83
C ILE A 48 -11.55 1.86 4.37
N LEU A 49 -11.15 3.05 4.82
CA LEU A 49 -12.10 4.05 5.33
C LEU A 49 -13.17 4.42 4.29
N ARG A 50 -12.79 4.51 3.01
CA ARG A 50 -13.74 4.74 1.91
C ARG A 50 -14.66 3.54 1.68
N ALA A 51 -14.18 2.31 1.84
CA ALA A 51 -15.00 1.11 1.72
C ALA A 51 -16.02 1.02 2.87
N GLU A 52 -15.59 1.31 4.10
CA GLU A 52 -16.46 1.34 5.29
C GLU A 52 -17.52 2.44 5.18
N GLY A 53 -17.15 3.65 4.73
CA GLY A 53 -18.10 4.74 4.53
C GLY A 53 -19.21 4.39 3.54
N LYS A 54 -18.85 3.73 2.42
CA LYS A 54 -19.84 3.22 1.45
C LYS A 54 -20.73 2.13 2.04
N ALA A 55 -20.17 1.20 2.81
CA ALA A 55 -20.93 0.13 3.44
C ALA A 55 -21.92 0.66 4.49
N LYS A 56 -21.57 1.71 5.24
CA LYS A 56 -22.48 2.39 6.18
C LYS A 56 -23.61 3.11 5.44
N ALA A 57 -23.29 3.87 4.38
CA ALA A 57 -24.30 4.58 3.58
C ALA A 57 -25.32 3.63 2.93
N ALA A 58 -24.88 2.44 2.49
CA ALA A 58 -25.77 1.43 1.93
C ALA A 58 -26.71 0.76 2.95
N LYS A 59 -26.43 0.88 4.25
CA LYS A 59 -27.15 0.19 5.33
C LYS A 59 -28.19 1.05 6.05
N GLN A 60 -28.21 2.36 5.78
CA GLN A 60 -29.17 3.30 6.36
C GLN A 60 -30.26 3.58 5.29
N PRO A 61 -31.39 2.87 5.28
CA PRO A 61 -32.55 3.30 4.51
C PRO A 61 -33.17 4.52 5.21
N ASP A 62 -33.43 5.58 4.44
CA ASP A 62 -34.17 6.77 4.87
C ASP A 62 -35.60 6.42 5.33
#